data_AF-A0AAV9D735-F1
#
_entry.id   AF-A0AAV9D735-F1
#
_cell.length_a   1.000
_cell.length_b   1.000
_cell.length_c   1.000
_cell.angle_alpha   90.00
_cell.angle_beta   90.00
_cell.angle_gamma   90.00
#
_symmetry.space_group_name_H-M   'P 1'
#
loop_
_entity.id
_entity.type
_entity.pdbx_description
1 polymer ?
#
loop_
_entity_poly.entity_id
_entity_poly.type
_entity_poly.pdbx_seq_one_letter_code
_entity_poly.pdbx_strand_id
1 'polypeptide(L)'
;MANNVFGNPITNSTLEGMPEYNGKTITRTDRAHVALNMKNAADKDIKARQYVENLKERWGTGVSTLCLLYNATGDTVTFVTSHDWHGHIGPALYLTEIANGQWGGFLHVKTSGTATGSSAAVVYHGKNEAGDGCDWMASWSNPWDRILYDNINPKPCDHRRLLATDHP
;
A
#
# COMPACT_ATOMS: atom_id res chain seq x y z
N MET A 1 2.76 -19.97 1.02
CA MET A 1 3.06 -18.59 1.42
C MET A 1 1.80 -17.78 1.19
N ALA A 2 1.29 -17.05 2.18
CA ALA A 2 0.08 -16.24 1.98
C ALA A 2 0.47 -15.01 1.14
N ASN A 3 -0.10 -14.90 -0.06
CA ASN A 3 0.11 -13.75 -0.93
C ASN A 3 -0.73 -12.59 -0.37
N ASN A 4 -0.09 -11.58 0.21
CA ASN A 4 -0.75 -10.39 0.77
C ASN A 4 -0.99 -9.29 -0.28
N VAL A 5 -0.99 -9.67 -1.55
CA VAL A 5 -1.27 -8.83 -2.73
C VAL A 5 -2.60 -9.25 -3.35
N PHE A 6 -3.43 -8.28 -3.72
CA PHE A 6 -4.80 -8.47 -4.19
C PHE A 6 -5.08 -7.73 -5.49
N GLY A 7 -5.81 -8.41 -6.38
CA GLY A 7 -6.17 -7.91 -7.70
C GLY A 7 -5.19 -8.37 -8.79
N ASN A 8 -5.65 -8.31 -10.03
CA ASN A 8 -4.82 -8.62 -11.19
C ASN A 8 -3.98 -7.39 -11.59
N PRO A 9 -2.71 -7.58 -11.99
CA PRO A 9 -1.90 -6.50 -12.53
C PRO A 9 -2.55 -5.85 -13.76
N ILE A 10 -2.43 -4.53 -13.87
CA ILE A 10 -2.84 -3.74 -15.03
C ILE A 10 -1.60 -3.53 -15.90
N THR A 11 -1.56 -4.26 -17.00
CA THR A 11 -0.43 -4.32 -17.95
C THR A 11 -0.83 -3.75 -19.31
N ASN A 12 0.08 -3.72 -20.27
CA ASN A 12 -0.26 -3.35 -21.65
C ASN A 12 -1.38 -4.25 -22.21
N SER A 13 -1.34 -5.55 -21.96
CA SER A 13 -2.38 -6.48 -22.40
C SER A 13 -3.77 -6.13 -21.85
N THR A 14 -3.83 -5.64 -20.61
CA THR A 14 -5.09 -5.15 -20.01
C THR A 14 -5.64 -3.95 -20.78
N LEU A 15 -4.78 -3.03 -21.21
CA LEU A 15 -5.15 -1.83 -21.95
C LEU A 15 -5.46 -2.14 -23.42
N GLU A 16 -4.74 -3.05 -24.06
CA GLU A 16 -4.99 -3.50 -25.44
C GLU A 16 -6.40 -4.09 -25.61
N GLY A 17 -6.95 -4.67 -24.56
CA GLY A 17 -8.34 -5.15 -24.53
C GLY A 17 -9.40 -4.04 -24.43
N MET A 18 -9.01 -2.78 -24.25
CA MET A 18 -9.93 -1.65 -24.11
C MET A 18 -10.07 -0.90 -25.44
N PRO A 19 -11.31 -0.54 -25.87
CA PRO A 19 -11.53 0.19 -27.12
C PRO A 19 -10.76 1.52 -27.22
N GLU A 20 -10.55 2.17 -26.07
CA GLU A 20 -9.87 3.46 -25.96
C GLU A 20 -8.39 3.43 -26.34
N TYR A 21 -7.74 2.25 -26.27
CA TYR A 21 -6.32 2.05 -26.55
C TYR A 21 -6.06 1.27 -27.83
N ASN A 22 -7.10 0.94 -28.61
CA ASN A 22 -6.95 0.22 -29.86
C ASN A 22 -6.06 1.00 -30.85
N GLY A 23 -4.97 0.37 -31.32
CA GLY A 23 -3.99 0.96 -32.23
C GLY A 23 -3.14 2.09 -31.62
N LYS A 24 -3.22 2.34 -30.31
CA LYS A 24 -2.40 3.36 -29.63
C LYS A 24 -1.15 2.74 -29.03
N THR A 25 -0.07 3.52 -28.97
CA THR A 25 1.11 3.16 -28.19
C THR A 25 0.80 3.36 -26.71
N ILE A 26 0.77 2.27 -25.95
CA ILE A 26 0.48 2.31 -24.51
C ILE A 26 1.70 2.76 -23.73
N THR A 27 1.53 3.84 -22.98
CA THR A 27 2.55 4.38 -22.10
C THR A 27 2.35 3.92 -20.65
N ARG A 28 3.35 4.16 -19.81
CA ARG A 28 3.27 3.90 -18.38
C ARG A 28 2.24 4.80 -17.69
N THR A 29 2.12 6.04 -18.15
CA THR A 29 1.12 6.99 -17.64
C THR A 29 -0.29 6.47 -17.92
N ASP A 30 -0.54 5.87 -19.08
CA ASP A 30 -1.81 5.22 -19.39
C ASP A 30 -2.12 4.08 -18.42
N ARG A 31 -1.15 3.18 -18.17
CA ARG A 31 -1.30 2.11 -17.18
C ARG A 31 -1.58 2.63 -15.77
N ALA A 32 -0.92 3.72 -15.37
CA ALA A 32 -1.12 4.38 -14.09
C ALA A 32 -2.54 4.97 -13.97
N HIS A 33 -3.01 5.64 -15.04
CA HIS A 33 -4.37 6.20 -15.09
C HIS A 33 -5.45 5.12 -15.00
N VAL A 34 -5.31 4.05 -15.79
CA VAL A 34 -6.25 2.93 -15.75
C VAL A 34 -6.22 2.26 -14.38
N ALA A 35 -5.04 2.10 -13.77
CA ALA A 35 -4.96 1.59 -12.39
C ALA A 35 -5.71 2.47 -11.39
N LEU A 36 -5.49 3.78 -11.41
CA LEU A 36 -6.18 4.69 -10.51
C LEU A 36 -7.72 4.59 -10.65
N ASN A 37 -8.22 4.47 -11.88
CA ASN A 37 -9.65 4.31 -12.17
C ASN A 37 -10.19 2.94 -11.73
N MET A 38 -9.36 1.89 -11.76
CA MET A 38 -9.73 0.52 -11.40
C MET A 38 -9.35 0.13 -9.97
N LYS A 39 -9.12 1.10 -9.08
CA LYS A 39 -8.67 0.84 -7.70
C LYS A 39 -9.63 -0.06 -6.90
N ASN A 40 -10.94 0.05 -7.13
CA ASN A 40 -11.95 -0.74 -6.43
C ASN A 40 -12.60 -1.80 -7.34
N ALA A 41 -12.03 -2.03 -8.53
CA ALA A 41 -12.60 -3.00 -9.47
C ALA A 41 -12.44 -4.44 -8.96
N ALA A 42 -13.46 -5.29 -9.18
CA ALA A 42 -13.46 -6.71 -8.80
C ALA A 42 -13.21 -6.97 -7.30
N ASP A 43 -13.69 -6.06 -6.44
CA ASP A 43 -13.64 -6.13 -4.97
C ASP A 43 -12.21 -6.30 -4.41
N LYS A 44 -11.20 -5.88 -5.17
CA LYS A 44 -9.78 -6.04 -4.78
C LYS A 44 -9.44 -5.26 -3.50
N ASP A 45 -10.07 -4.11 -3.31
CA ASP A 45 -9.95 -3.25 -2.13
C ASP A 45 -10.63 -3.89 -0.91
N ILE A 46 -11.82 -4.47 -1.12
CA ILE A 46 -12.56 -5.20 -0.08
C ILE A 46 -11.74 -6.40 0.39
N LYS A 47 -11.18 -7.19 -0.53
CA LYS A 47 -10.33 -8.35 -0.18
C LYS A 47 -9.08 -7.94 0.58
N ALA A 48 -8.42 -6.86 0.16
CA ALA A 48 -7.24 -6.34 0.86
C ALA A 48 -7.59 -5.87 2.28
N ARG A 49 -8.70 -5.13 2.44
CA ARG A 49 -9.21 -4.71 3.74
C ARG A 49 -9.53 -5.90 4.63
N GLN A 50 -10.35 -6.83 4.14
CA GLN A 50 -10.73 -8.04 4.88
C GLN A 50 -9.50 -8.83 5.32
N TYR A 51 -8.48 -8.93 4.48
CA TYR A 51 -7.24 -9.59 4.86
C TYR A 51 -6.58 -8.93 6.07
N VAL A 52 -6.41 -7.61 6.07
CA VAL A 52 -5.76 -6.90 7.19
C VAL A 52 -6.65 -6.87 8.43
N GLU A 53 -7.98 -6.79 8.28
CA GLU A 53 -8.95 -6.95 9.37
C GLU A 53 -8.83 -8.34 10.02
N ASN A 54 -8.72 -9.40 9.22
CA ASN A 54 -8.46 -10.75 9.73
C ASN A 54 -7.11 -10.86 10.46
N LEU A 55 -6.08 -10.12 10.03
CA LEU A 55 -4.81 -10.05 10.78
C LEU A 55 -5.02 -9.36 12.13
N LYS A 56 -5.79 -8.27 12.16
CA LYS A 56 -6.12 -7.53 13.37
C LYS A 56 -6.90 -8.38 14.36
N GLU A 57 -7.93 -9.08 13.90
CA GLU A 57 -8.73 -9.98 14.75
C GLU A 57 -7.88 -11.08 15.38
N ARG A 58 -6.96 -11.68 14.61
CA ARG A 58 -6.02 -12.71 15.13
C ARG A 58 -5.01 -12.16 16.12
N TRP A 59 -4.57 -10.91 15.94
CA TRP A 59 -3.63 -10.27 16.85
C TRP A 59 -4.30 -9.81 18.15
N GLY A 60 -5.55 -9.32 18.06
CA GLY A 60 -6.38 -8.96 19.21
C GLY A 60 -6.33 -7.49 19.61
N THR A 61 -6.46 -7.24 20.91
CA THR A 61 -6.67 -5.90 21.49
C THR A 61 -5.36 -5.13 21.68
N GLY A 62 -5.37 -3.86 21.28
CA GLY A 62 -4.24 -2.93 21.43
C GLY A 62 -4.08 -2.04 20.21
N VAL A 63 -3.05 -1.19 20.22
CA VAL A 63 -2.76 -0.26 19.12
C VAL A 63 -2.10 -0.98 17.96
N SER A 64 -2.67 -0.81 16.78
CA SER A 64 -2.19 -1.38 15.53
C SER A 64 -2.61 -0.49 14.38
N THR A 65 -1.84 -0.49 13.31
CA THR A 65 -2.13 0.22 12.05
C THR A 65 -2.43 -0.81 10.97
N LEU A 66 -3.58 -0.66 10.32
CA LEU A 66 -4.00 -1.50 9.22
C LEU A 66 -3.50 -0.86 7.92
N CYS A 67 -2.35 -1.32 7.42
CA CYS A 67 -1.68 -0.71 6.29
C CYS A 67 -2.20 -1.31 4.97
N LEU A 68 -2.82 -0.47 4.14
CA LEU A 68 -3.23 -0.80 2.78
C LEU A 68 -2.47 0.09 1.79
N LEU A 69 -1.79 -0.52 0.83
CA LEU A 69 -1.02 0.15 -0.22
C LEU A 69 -1.58 -0.19 -1.60
N TYR A 70 -1.98 0.81 -2.38
CA TYR A 70 -2.36 0.62 -3.78
C TYR A 70 -1.29 1.16 -4.71
N ASN A 71 -0.82 0.34 -5.64
CA ASN A 71 0.11 0.78 -6.67
C ASN A 71 -0.62 1.22 -7.95
N ALA A 72 -0.60 2.52 -8.23
CA ALA A 72 -1.03 3.12 -9.49
C ALA A 72 0.09 3.94 -10.14
N THR A 73 1.33 3.46 -10.04
CA THR A 73 2.52 4.13 -10.63
C THR A 73 2.75 3.78 -12.10
N GLY A 74 1.99 2.82 -12.64
CA GLY A 74 2.10 2.34 -14.02
C GLY A 74 3.07 1.17 -14.20
N ASP A 75 3.93 0.88 -13.22
CA ASP A 75 4.84 -0.28 -13.19
C ASP A 75 4.84 -0.94 -11.81
N THR A 76 5.48 -2.10 -11.67
CA THR A 76 5.69 -2.74 -10.36
C THR A 76 6.60 -1.90 -9.47
N VAL A 77 6.26 -1.81 -8.19
CA VAL A 77 7.13 -1.28 -7.15
C VAL A 77 7.69 -2.42 -6.29
N THR A 78 8.94 -2.29 -5.85
CA THR A 78 9.69 -3.34 -5.15
C THR A 78 10.17 -2.84 -3.79
N PHE A 79 10.12 -3.67 -2.76
CA PHE A 79 10.54 -3.28 -1.42
C PHE A 79 12.03 -2.99 -1.34
N VAL A 80 12.38 -1.89 -0.68
CA VAL A 80 13.77 -1.47 -0.44
C VAL A 80 14.13 -1.67 1.03
N THR A 81 13.39 -1.01 1.91
CA THR A 81 13.68 -1.02 3.34
C THR A 81 12.44 -0.64 4.14
N SER A 82 12.47 -0.96 5.43
CA SER A 82 11.54 -0.47 6.43
C SER A 82 12.28 0.09 7.63
N HIS A 83 11.58 0.87 8.45
CA HIS A 83 12.07 1.31 9.74
C HIS A 83 10.92 1.39 10.73
N ASP A 84 11.08 0.73 11.88
CA ASP A 84 10.09 0.73 12.96
C ASP A 84 10.59 1.62 14.10
N TRP A 85 9.95 2.78 14.27
CA TRP A 85 10.25 3.67 15.40
C TRP A 85 9.58 3.18 16.69
N HIS A 86 8.34 2.71 16.61
CA HIS A 86 7.59 2.16 17.74
C HIS A 86 6.69 1.03 17.27
N GLY A 87 6.76 -0.12 17.94
CA GLY A 87 6.05 -1.32 17.53
C GLY A 87 6.90 -2.19 16.61
N HIS A 88 6.25 -3.10 15.89
CA HIS A 88 6.88 -3.97 14.93
C HIS A 88 5.87 -4.46 13.88
N ILE A 89 6.39 -5.00 12.77
CA ILE A 89 5.58 -5.73 11.80
C ILE A 89 4.81 -6.88 12.47
N GLY A 90 3.54 -7.02 12.13
CA GLY A 90 2.65 -8.07 12.60
C GLY A 90 2.94 -9.43 11.94
N PRO A 91 1.96 -10.35 11.93
CA PRO A 91 2.18 -11.72 11.45
C PRO A 91 2.46 -11.86 9.94
N ALA A 92 2.22 -10.81 9.15
CA ALA A 92 2.48 -10.78 7.72
C ALA A 92 3.68 -9.87 7.43
N LEU A 93 4.65 -10.38 6.66
CA LEU A 93 5.83 -9.62 6.23
C LEU A 93 5.44 -8.47 5.29
N TYR A 94 6.34 -7.48 5.16
CA TYR A 94 6.22 -6.49 4.10
C TYR A 94 6.21 -7.15 2.72
N LEU A 95 5.51 -6.52 1.79
CA LEU A 95 5.35 -7.04 0.44
C LEU A 95 6.65 -6.83 -0.32
N THR A 96 7.21 -7.88 -0.92
CA THR A 96 8.43 -7.72 -1.73
C THR A 96 8.16 -6.97 -3.03
N GLU A 97 6.96 -7.15 -3.61
CA GLU A 97 6.55 -6.55 -4.87
C GLU A 97 5.05 -6.23 -4.86
N ILE A 98 4.67 -5.12 -5.47
CA ILE A 98 3.26 -4.76 -5.71
C ILE A 98 3.16 -4.32 -7.17
N ALA A 99 2.46 -5.09 -8.02
CA ALA A 99 2.32 -4.70 -9.43
C ALA A 99 1.33 -3.55 -9.59
N ASN A 100 1.46 -2.80 -10.70
CA ASN A 100 0.50 -1.76 -11.05
C ASN A 100 -0.92 -2.32 -11.06
N GLY A 101 -1.86 -1.66 -10.40
CA GLY A 101 -3.25 -2.09 -10.33
C GLY A 101 -3.61 -2.99 -9.14
N GLN A 102 -2.64 -3.36 -8.30
CA GLN A 102 -2.82 -4.24 -7.15
C GLN A 102 -2.82 -3.50 -5.81
N TRP A 103 -3.51 -4.09 -4.83
CA TRP A 103 -3.43 -3.71 -3.42
C TRP A 103 -2.48 -4.64 -2.67
N GLY A 104 -1.68 -4.08 -1.77
CA GLY A 104 -0.96 -4.80 -0.74
C GLY A 104 -1.57 -4.51 0.64
N GLY A 105 -1.54 -5.51 1.53
CA GLY A 105 -2.02 -5.36 2.90
C GLY A 105 -1.05 -5.93 3.93
N PHE A 106 -0.82 -5.21 5.02
CA PHE A 106 -0.08 -5.72 6.17
C PHE A 106 -0.53 -5.03 7.46
N LEU A 107 -0.22 -5.64 8.60
CA LEU A 107 -0.55 -5.11 9.92
C LEU A 107 0.73 -4.69 10.62
N HIS A 108 0.80 -3.46 11.13
CA HIS A 108 1.86 -3.03 12.04
C HIS A 108 1.27 -2.87 13.44
N VAL A 109 1.97 -3.35 14.47
CA VAL A 109 1.40 -3.48 15.82
C VAL A 109 2.31 -2.86 16.87
N LYS A 110 1.74 -2.39 17.98
CA LYS A 110 2.52 -1.99 19.15
C LYS A 110 3.30 -3.18 19.73
N THR A 111 4.36 -2.88 20.48
CA THR A 111 5.05 -3.88 21.30
C THR A 111 4.17 -4.25 22.49
N SER A 112 3.95 -5.55 22.71
CA SER A 112 3.17 -6.04 23.84
C SER A 112 3.77 -5.60 25.18
N GLY A 113 2.92 -5.31 26.17
CA GLY A 113 3.35 -4.85 27.50
C GLY A 113 3.97 -3.45 27.56
N THR A 114 4.10 -2.74 26.43
CA THR A 114 4.69 -1.39 26.39
C THR A 114 3.61 -0.33 26.14
N ALA A 115 3.67 0.83 26.79
CA ALA A 115 2.76 1.95 26.54
C ALA A 115 3.18 2.77 25.29
N THR A 116 3.41 2.08 24.16
CA THR A 116 3.82 2.67 22.89
C THR A 116 2.75 2.48 21.82
N GLY A 117 2.81 3.33 20.79
CA GLY A 117 1.97 3.25 19.61
C GLY A 117 2.54 2.32 18.54
N SER A 118 2.09 2.55 17.31
CA SER A 118 2.53 1.90 16.07
C SER A 118 3.00 2.99 15.12
N SER A 119 4.32 3.12 14.92
CA SER A 119 4.91 4.10 14.01
C SER A 119 6.09 3.51 13.26
N ALA A 120 6.00 3.52 11.94
CA ALA A 120 7.00 2.94 11.06
C ALA A 120 6.90 3.53 9.65
N ALA A 121 7.89 3.21 8.82
CA ALA A 121 7.89 3.54 7.40
C ALA A 121 8.35 2.36 6.56
N VAL A 122 7.85 2.31 5.34
CA VAL A 122 8.29 1.39 4.28
C VAL A 122 8.66 2.20 3.05
N VAL A 123 9.70 1.75 2.36
CA VAL A 123 10.19 2.36 1.13
C VAL A 123 10.11 1.33 0.01
N TYR A 124 9.49 1.72 -1.09
CA TYR A 124 9.42 0.92 -2.31
C TYR A 124 10.07 1.64 -3.48
N HIS A 125 10.96 0.95 -4.21
CA HIS A 125 11.57 1.44 -5.43
C HIS A 125 10.61 1.25 -6.61
N GLY A 126 10.47 2.29 -7.43
CA GLY A 126 9.66 2.29 -8.64
C GLY A 126 10.14 3.35 -9.61
N LYS A 127 9.22 3.90 -10.41
CA LYS A 127 9.54 4.95 -11.38
C LYS A 127 8.68 6.20 -11.20
N ASN A 128 9.27 7.39 -11.35
CA ASN A 128 8.60 8.70 -11.36
C ASN A 128 7.89 8.94 -12.68
N GLU A 129 7.17 10.06 -12.90
CA GLU A 129 6.46 10.39 -14.16
C GLU A 129 7.32 10.29 -15.45
N ALA A 130 8.57 10.73 -15.38
CA ALA A 130 9.52 10.71 -16.50
C ALA A 130 10.05 9.30 -16.82
N GLY A 131 9.82 8.33 -15.94
CA GLY A 131 10.32 6.96 -16.07
C GLY A 131 11.65 6.73 -15.35
N ASP A 132 12.18 7.73 -14.64
CA ASP A 132 13.39 7.60 -13.84
C ASP A 132 13.09 6.83 -12.55
N GLY A 133 14.08 6.09 -12.07
CA GLY A 133 14.00 5.38 -10.79
C GLY A 133 13.74 6.35 -9.64
N CYS A 134 12.78 6.05 -8.78
CA CYS A 134 12.51 6.81 -7.57
C CYS A 134 12.00 5.92 -6.45
N ASP A 135 12.16 6.39 -5.21
CA ASP A 135 11.71 5.67 -4.02
C ASP A 135 10.43 6.30 -3.46
N TRP A 136 9.46 5.45 -3.16
CA TRP A 136 8.16 5.80 -2.61
C TRP A 136 8.12 5.42 -1.14
N MET A 137 8.09 6.42 -0.27
CA MET A 137 7.98 6.21 1.17
C MET A 137 6.51 6.32 1.62
N ALA A 138 6.03 5.30 2.32
CA ALA A 138 4.80 5.34 3.09
C ALA A 138 5.15 5.22 4.57
N SER A 139 4.69 6.18 5.38
CA SER A 139 4.97 6.22 6.81
C SER A 139 3.70 6.46 7.59
N TRP A 140 3.65 5.98 8.83
CA TRP A 140 2.50 6.13 9.70
C TRP A 140 2.94 6.38 11.14
N SER A 141 2.06 7.03 11.91
CA SER A 141 2.18 7.16 13.35
C SER A 141 0.78 7.07 13.98
N ASN A 142 0.56 6.01 14.74
CA ASN A 142 -0.65 5.75 15.52
C ASN A 142 -0.25 5.70 17.01
N PRO A 143 -0.35 6.82 17.75
CA PRO A 143 0.11 6.91 19.13
C PRO A 143 -0.77 6.11 20.10
N TRP A 144 -0.18 5.72 21.24
CA TRP A 144 -0.91 5.09 22.35
C TRP A 144 -1.78 6.07 23.10
N ASP A 145 -1.23 7.26 23.38
CA ASP A 145 -1.94 8.34 24.04
C ASP A 145 -2.71 9.16 23.01
N ARG A 146 -4.04 8.95 22.98
CA ARG A 146 -4.98 9.63 22.09
C ARG A 146 -5.50 10.95 22.66
N ILE A 147 -5.05 11.36 23.84
CA ILE A 147 -5.41 12.64 24.47
C ILE A 147 -4.38 13.71 24.10
N LEU A 148 -3.10 13.32 24.00
CA LEU A 148 -2.00 14.24 23.70
C LEU A 148 -1.54 14.22 22.23
N TYR A 149 -1.87 13.17 21.47
CA TYR A 149 -1.36 12.99 20.10
C TYR A 149 -2.43 12.47 19.13
N ASP A 150 -2.45 13.04 17.92
CA ASP A 150 -3.29 12.60 16.81
C ASP A 150 -2.56 11.62 15.89
N ASN A 151 -3.34 10.84 15.14
CA ASN A 151 -2.83 10.01 14.05
C ASN A 151 -2.24 10.89 12.95
N ILE A 152 -1.01 10.62 12.52
CA ILE A 152 -0.39 11.28 11.37
C ILE A 152 -0.11 10.24 10.30
N ASN A 153 -0.65 10.50 9.10
CA ASN A 153 -0.24 9.85 7.87
C ASN A 153 0.28 10.96 6.94
N PRO A 154 1.60 11.13 6.76
CA PRO A 154 2.10 12.03 5.75
C PRO A 154 1.60 11.50 4.41
N LYS A 155 0.72 12.24 3.74
CA LYS A 155 0.41 11.95 2.34
C LYS A 155 1.75 11.81 1.61
N PRO A 156 2.02 10.72 0.88
CA PRO A 156 3.26 10.59 0.13
C PRO A 156 3.41 11.86 -0.72
N CYS A 157 4.59 12.48 -0.62
CA CYS A 157 4.90 13.81 -1.15
C CYS A 157 4.28 14.00 -2.54
N ASP A 158 3.25 14.86 -2.61
CA ASP A 158 2.60 15.46 -3.77
C ASP A 158 2.53 14.68 -5.11
N HIS A 159 2.49 13.35 -5.13
CA HIS A 159 2.29 12.54 -6.33
C HIS A 159 1.27 11.43 -6.03
N ARG A 160 0.02 11.64 -6.47
CA ARG A 160 -1.20 10.85 -6.16
C ARG A 160 -1.22 9.38 -6.64
N ARG A 161 -0.06 8.75 -6.89
CA ARG A 161 0.07 7.48 -7.62
C ARG A 161 0.36 6.25 -6.74
N LEU A 162 0.91 6.43 -5.54
CA LEU A 162 0.90 5.41 -4.50
C LEU A 162 -0.07 5.86 -3.41
N LEU A 163 -1.16 5.11 -3.19
CA LEU A 163 -2.15 5.46 -2.16
C LEU A 163 -1.93 4.58 -0.94
N ALA A 164 -1.59 5.20 0.19
CA ALA A 164 -1.63 4.58 1.50
C ALA A 164 -2.90 5.04 2.23
N THR A 165 -3.76 4.11 2.65
CA THR A 165 -4.94 4.42 3.46
C THR A 165 -4.82 3.69 4.79
N ASP A 166 -5.03 4.43 5.89
CA ASP A 166 -5.20 3.87 7.22
C ASP A 166 -6.70 3.89 7.56
N HIS A 167 -7.19 2.82 8.18
CA HIS A 167 -8.55 2.75 8.71
C HIS A 167 -8.49 2.66 10.23
N PRO A 168 -9.14 3.60 10.95
CA PRO A 168 -9.09 3.68 12.41
C PRO A 168 -9.78 2.51 13.13
#